data_AF-A0A1M4W3L5-F1
#
_entry.id   AF-A0A1M4W3L5-F1
#
_cell.length_a   1.000
_cell.length_b   1.000
_cell.length_c   1.000
_cell.angle_alpha   90.00
_cell.angle_beta   90.00
_cell.angle_gamma   90.00
#
_symmetry.space_group_name_H-M   'P 1'
#
loop_
_entity.id
_entity.type
_entity.pdbx_description
1 polymer ?
#
loop_
_entity_poly.entity_id
_entity_poly.type
_entity_poly.pdbx_seq_one_letter_code
_entity_poly.pdbx_strand_id
1 'polypeptide(L)' 'MFGLNKDNAQGQVTELVDKLKSEVGLSDEQAQKVIETIKDFVIEKYPMLSGAVNNVFK' A
#
# COMPACT_ATOMS: atom_id res chain seq x y z
N MET A 1 -0.74 18.04 -16.04
CA MET A 1 0.49 17.47 -15.47
C MET A 1 0.13 16.16 -14.77
N PHE A 2 0.87 15.09 -15.11
CA PHE A 2 0.90 13.76 -14.47
C PHE A 2 -0.43 13.03 -14.19
N GLY A 3 -0.91 12.30 -15.21
CA GLY A 3 -1.83 11.19 -15.01
C GLY A 3 -1.09 9.93 -14.56
N LEU A 4 -0.96 9.75 -13.24
CA LEU A 4 -0.70 8.43 -12.68
C LEU A 4 -1.99 7.60 -12.83
N ASN A 5 -1.89 6.42 -13.40
CA ASN A 5 -3.03 5.55 -13.70
C ASN A 5 -3.61 4.98 -12.38
N LYS A 6 -4.53 5.74 -11.75
CA LYS A 6 -5.14 5.43 -10.44
C LYS A 6 -6.02 4.18 -10.44
N ASP A 7 -6.30 3.61 -11.60
CA ASP A 7 -7.19 2.47 -11.78
C ASP A 7 -6.52 1.11 -11.52
N ASN A 8 -5.19 1.08 -11.32
CA ASN A 8 -4.47 -0.15 -10.95
C ASN A 8 -4.10 -0.18 -9.46
N ALA A 9 -3.86 -1.38 -8.94
CA ALA A 9 -3.61 -1.61 -7.52
C ALA A 9 -2.40 -0.82 -6.97
N GLN A 10 -1.38 -0.58 -7.81
CA GLN A 10 -0.19 0.18 -7.43
C GLN A 10 -0.49 1.69 -7.27
N GLY A 11 -1.39 2.23 -8.10
CA GLY A 11 -1.92 3.58 -7.94
C GLY A 11 -2.71 3.75 -6.64
N GLN A 12 -3.46 2.73 -6.23
CA GLN A 12 -4.22 2.72 -4.98
C GLN A 12 -3.31 2.67 -3.74
N VAL A 13 -2.22 1.89 -3.78
CA VAL A 13 -1.23 1.86 -2.67
C VAL A 13 -0.50 3.20 -2.53
N THR A 14 -0.16 3.85 -3.65
CA THR A 14 0.43 5.19 -3.63
C THR A 14 -0.53 6.21 -3.01
N GLU A 15 -1.82 6.17 -3.39
CA GLU A 15 -2.84 7.02 -2.77
C GLU A 15 -2.96 6.78 -1.25
N LEU A 16 -2.86 5.52 -0.81
CA LEU A 16 -2.88 5.20 0.62
C LEU A 16 -1.66 5.78 1.35
N VAL A 17 -0.47 5.72 0.77
CA VAL A 17 0.73 6.37 1.33
C VAL A 17 0.55 7.88 1.46
N ASP A 18 0.01 8.52 0.43
CA ASP A 18 -0.25 9.96 0.46
C ASP A 18 -1.28 10.35 1.54
N LYS A 19 -2.32 9.53 1.74
CA LYS A 19 -3.29 9.71 2.84
C LYS A 19 -2.66 9.51 4.22
N LEU A 20 -1.84 8.48 4.40
CA LEU A 20 -1.12 8.25 5.65
C LEU A 20 -0.22 9.44 6.02
N LYS A 21 0.41 10.07 5.03
CA LYS A 21 1.22 11.28 5.26
C LYS A 21 0.37 12.51 5.55
N SER A 22 -0.65 12.76 4.74
CA SER A 22 -1.42 14.01 4.79
C SER A 22 -2.49 14.04 5.88
N GLU A 23 -3.16 12.91 6.16
CA GLU A 23 -4.27 12.84 7.12
C GLU A 23 -3.81 12.39 8.51
N VAL A 24 -2.81 11.51 8.59
CA VAL A 24 -2.29 10.97 9.86
C VAL A 24 -1.00 11.67 10.29
N GLY A 25 -0.29 12.33 9.37
CA GLY A 25 0.95 13.04 9.66
C GLY A 25 2.19 12.14 9.75
N LEU A 26 2.16 10.95 9.12
CA LEU A 26 3.30 10.05 9.11
C LEU A 26 4.42 10.56 8.21
N SER A 27 5.68 10.27 8.59
CA SER A 27 6.81 10.41 7.67
C SER A 27 6.74 9.39 6.54
N ASP A 28 7.51 9.61 5.47
CA ASP A 28 7.62 8.65 4.36
C ASP A 28 7.98 7.25 4.84
N GLU A 29 8.98 7.16 5.74
CA GLU A 29 9.45 5.90 6.30
C GLU A 29 8.39 5.19 7.16
N GLN A 30 7.60 5.96 7.92
CA GLN A 30 6.51 5.42 8.72
C GLN A 30 5.36 4.92 7.85
N ALA A 31 4.99 5.68 6.81
CA ALA A 31 3.93 5.28 5.89
C ALA A 31 4.30 3.98 5.16
N GLN A 32 5.55 3.85 4.67
CA GLN A 32 6.01 2.62 4.03
C GLN A 32 5.95 1.42 4.98
N LYS A 33 6.40 1.58 6.23
CA LYS A 33 6.31 0.50 7.25
C LYS A 33 4.87 0.08 7.54
N VAL A 34 3.92 1.01 7.52
CA VAL A 34 2.50 0.67 7.70
C VAL A 34 2.01 -0.22 6.55
N ILE A 35 2.35 0.13 5.31
CA ILE A 35 1.99 -0.65 4.13
C ILE A 35 2.60 -2.06 4.19
N GLU A 36 3.88 -2.18 4.53
CA GLU A 36 4.57 -3.46 4.72
C GLU A 36 3.90 -4.30 5.82
N THR A 37 3.62 -3.69 6.98
CA THR A 37 2.97 -4.38 8.11
C THR A 37 1.59 -4.93 7.72
N ILE A 38 0.80 -4.15 6.99
CA ILE A 38 -0.52 -4.60 6.51
C ILE A 38 -0.37 -5.75 5.51
N LYS A 39 0.56 -5.62 4.55
CA LYS A 39 0.85 -6.66 3.56
C LYS A 39 1.19 -7.99 4.24
N ASP A 40 2.14 -7.95 5.18
CA ASP A 40 2.61 -9.14 5.89
C ASP A 40 1.50 -9.75 6.74
N PHE A 41 0.74 -8.91 7.46
CA PHE A 41 -0.41 -9.37 8.24
C PHE A 41 -1.45 -10.09 7.38
N VAL A 42 -1.79 -9.55 6.20
CA VAL A 42 -2.77 -10.18 5.30
C VAL A 42 -2.22 -11.50 4.74
N ILE A 43 -0.94 -11.57 4.36
CA ILE A 43 -0.31 -12.81 3.89
C ILE A 43 -0.29 -13.87 4.99
N GLU A 44 0.02 -13.49 6.23
CA GLU A 44 0.02 -14.39 7.38
C GLU A 44 -1.38 -14.99 7.63
N LYS A 45 -2.43 -14.15 7.58
CA LYS A 45 -3.81 -14.61 7.82
C LYS A 45 -4.43 -15.33 6.64
N TYR A 46 -4.04 -14.98 5.42
CA TYR A 46 -4.62 -15.49 4.17
C TYR A 46 -3.52 -15.88 3.18
N PRO A 47 -2.72 -16.93 3.46
CA PRO A 47 -1.57 -17.30 2.64
C PRO A 47 -1.94 -17.65 1.19
N MET A 48 -3.15 -18.16 0.97
CA MET A 48 -3.70 -18.42 -0.37
C MET A 48 -3.82 -17.16 -1.24
N LEU A 49 -3.88 -15.96 -0.65
CA LEU A 49 -3.96 -14.68 -1.37
C LEU A 49 -2.60 -14.04 -1.63
N SER A 50 -1.49 -14.66 -1.20
CA SER A 50 -0.14 -14.09 -1.26
C SER A 50 0.25 -13.57 -2.65
N GLY A 51 -0.09 -14.29 -3.72
CA GLY A 51 0.19 -13.84 -5.08
C GLY A 51 -0.52 -12.54 -5.45
N ALA A 52 -1.81 -12.42 -5.11
CA ALA A 52 -2.61 -11.23 -5.37
C ALA A 52 -2.15 -10.04 -4.51
N VAL A 53 -1.89 -10.28 -3.22
CA VAL A 53 -1.40 -9.27 -2.28
C VAL A 53 -0.03 -8.73 -2.74
N ASN A 54 0.90 -9.59 -3.12
CA ASN A 54 2.19 -9.14 -3.67
C ASN A 54 2.07 -8.32 -4.96
N ASN A 55 1.01 -8.51 -5.75
CA ASN A 55 0.75 -7.71 -6.94
C ASN A 55 0.13 -6.34 -6.62
N VAL A 56 -0.67 -6.26 -5.55
CA VAL A 56 -1.29 -5.01 -5.08
C VAL A 56 -0.25 -4.10 -4.43
N PHE A 57 0.53 -4.66 -3.50
CA PHE A 57 1.53 -3.96 -2.69
C PHE A 57 2.91 -3.93 -3.35
N LYS A 58 2.95 -3.78 -4.66
CA LYS A 58 4.17 -3.83 -5.47
C LYS A 58 4.79 -2.46 -5.67
#